data_AF-A0A3P7KN97-F1
#
_entry.id   AF-A0A3P7KN97-F1
#
_cell.length_a   1.000
_cell.length_b   1.000
_cell.length_c   1.000
_cell.angle_alpha   90.00
_cell.angle_beta   90.00
_cell.angle_gamma   90.00
#
_symmetry.space_group_name_H-M   'P 1'
#
loop_
_entity.id
_entity.type
_entity.pdbx_description
1 polymer ?
#
loop_
_entity_poly.entity_id
_entity_poly.type
_entity_poly.pdbx_seq_one_letter_code
_entity_poly.pdbx_strand_id
1 'polypeptide(L)'
;EHPVVEYYWWCRINRFDIISDREWTENDGLYIYNAYLDRRANSLYPWNDVIQILTMSFRTLRHQVYCNIYDEKHYGVVEGYAREIWQRGWDPRDHFYIPNLISCPVPKRFRSSKELYVSITSIPCSAQRVVVRVHVDQLEPKKKDAVAVCVKGMDFQTDVSVRLVEWLEAQYLFGASNVTIYKYTVPEEVQRVLDYFQKQGKLTQIPLTLPGHSPNLPLVRSEYIARNRQQKRRHELIPYNDCLYRWVFRHIK
;
A
#
# COMPACT_ATOMS: atom_id res chain seq x y z
N GLU A 1 8.55 -22.12 4.42
CA GLU A 1 7.31 -22.48 3.71
C GLU A 1 6.17 -22.47 4.71
N HIS A 2 5.14 -21.65 4.45
CA HIS A 2 3.91 -21.60 5.24
C HIS A 2 2.84 -22.40 4.50
N PRO A 3 2.03 -23.23 5.17
CA PRO A 3 0.97 -23.97 4.49
C PRO A 3 -0.05 -23.01 3.88
N VAL A 4 -0.51 -23.34 2.67
CA VAL A 4 -1.65 -22.66 2.03
C VAL A 4 -2.92 -23.31 2.54
N VAL A 5 -3.70 -22.56 3.32
CA VAL A 5 -4.98 -23.01 3.86
C VAL A 5 -6.09 -22.32 3.08
N GLU A 6 -6.84 -23.10 2.29
CA GLU A 6 -8.01 -22.62 1.53
C GLU A 6 -9.30 -23.16 2.15
N TYR A 7 -10.28 -22.28 2.38
CA TYR A 7 -11.57 -22.67 2.96
C TYR A 7 -12.70 -22.80 1.91
N TYR A 8 -12.35 -22.91 0.64
CA TYR A 8 -13.30 -22.84 -0.49
C TYR A 8 -14.46 -23.83 -0.42
N TRP A 9 -14.23 -25.07 0.01
CA TRP A 9 -15.25 -26.13 0.02
C TRP A 9 -16.28 -25.96 1.15
N TRP A 10 -15.94 -25.21 2.21
CA TRP A 10 -16.76 -25.06 3.42
C TRP A 10 -17.26 -23.63 3.63
N CYS A 11 -16.65 -22.65 2.98
CA CYS A 11 -17.08 -21.25 3.02
C CYS A 11 -17.89 -20.88 1.78
N ARG A 12 -19.12 -20.42 1.99
CA ARG A 12 -19.88 -19.67 0.98
C ARG A 12 -19.95 -18.21 1.40
N ILE A 13 -19.23 -17.34 0.71
CA ILE A 13 -19.24 -15.89 0.97
C ILE A 13 -20.06 -15.16 -0.09
N ASN A 14 -20.72 -14.07 0.34
CA ASN A 14 -21.42 -13.18 -0.58
C ASN A 14 -20.42 -12.40 -1.43
N ARG A 15 -20.88 -11.97 -2.61
CA ARG A 15 -20.13 -11.01 -3.44
C ARG A 15 -20.15 -9.63 -2.76
N PHE A 16 -19.11 -8.85 -3.01
CA PHE A 16 -19.01 -7.48 -2.55
C PHE A 16 -19.97 -6.55 -3.30
N ASP A 17 -20.30 -5.42 -2.68
CA ASP A 17 -21.19 -4.40 -3.24
C ASP A 17 -20.41 -3.24 -3.87
N ILE A 18 -19.28 -2.87 -3.25
CA ILE A 18 -18.56 -1.63 -3.54
C ILE A 18 -17.07 -1.92 -3.73
N ILE A 19 -16.51 -1.39 -4.82
CA ILE A 19 -15.05 -1.32 -5.00
C ILE A 19 -14.60 0.03 -4.43
N SER A 20 -13.68 0.00 -3.48
CA SER A 20 -13.19 1.21 -2.82
C SER A 20 -12.37 2.06 -3.77
N ASP A 21 -12.72 3.35 -3.83
CA ASP A 21 -11.97 4.43 -4.47
C ASP A 21 -11.28 5.35 -3.44
N ARG A 22 -11.40 5.01 -2.15
CA ARG A 22 -10.83 5.77 -1.04
C ARG A 22 -9.37 5.40 -0.82
N GLU A 23 -8.59 6.34 -0.31
CA GLU A 23 -7.20 6.09 0.07
C GLU A 23 -7.05 5.04 1.18
N TRP A 24 -8.04 4.94 2.08
CA TRP A 24 -8.09 3.95 3.14
C TRP A 24 -9.44 3.24 3.16
N THR A 25 -9.40 1.92 3.20
CA THR A 25 -10.59 1.06 3.25
C THR A 25 -10.59 0.29 4.57
N GLU A 26 -11.64 0.44 5.36
CA GLU A 26 -11.76 -0.25 6.65
C GLU A 26 -12.42 -1.62 6.49
N ASN A 27 -11.76 -2.67 6.97
CA ASN A 27 -12.26 -4.04 7.00
C ASN A 27 -11.88 -4.64 8.38
N ASP A 28 -12.86 -4.99 9.22
CA ASP A 28 -12.66 -5.61 10.54
C ASP A 28 -11.59 -4.92 11.42
N GLY A 29 -11.57 -3.58 11.43
CA GLY A 29 -10.62 -2.79 12.23
C GLY A 29 -9.22 -2.66 11.62
N LEU A 30 -9.02 -3.14 10.39
CA LEU A 30 -7.84 -2.89 9.56
C LEU A 30 -8.11 -1.80 8.54
N TYR A 31 -7.20 -0.84 8.44
CA TYR A 31 -7.22 0.20 7.40
C TYR A 31 -6.32 -0.23 6.25
N ILE A 32 -6.92 -0.69 5.16
CA ILE A 32 -6.24 -1.11 3.95
C ILE A 32 -5.87 0.12 3.11
N TYR A 33 -4.60 0.25 2.75
CA TYR A 33 -4.12 1.30 1.86
C TYR A 33 -4.19 0.87 0.40
N ASN A 34 -3.49 -0.22 0.04
CA ASN A 34 -3.46 -0.78 -1.31
C ASN A 34 -3.16 -2.29 -1.27
N ALA A 35 -3.48 -2.97 -2.37
CA ALA A 35 -3.14 -4.37 -2.60
C ALA A 35 -2.42 -4.54 -3.94
N TYR A 36 -1.41 -5.41 -3.98
CA TYR A 36 -0.57 -5.68 -5.15
C TYR A 36 -0.42 -7.18 -5.36
N LEU A 37 -0.49 -7.63 -6.62
CA LEU A 37 -0.16 -9.01 -6.96
C LEU A 37 1.36 -9.15 -7.13
N ASP A 38 1.99 -9.89 -6.24
CA ASP A 38 3.42 -10.18 -6.26
C ASP A 38 3.64 -11.61 -6.78
N ARG A 39 4.19 -11.71 -7.99
CA ARG A 39 4.52 -12.97 -8.68
C ARG A 39 5.99 -13.38 -8.52
N ARG A 40 6.78 -12.62 -7.75
CA ARG A 40 8.20 -12.93 -7.54
C ARG A 40 8.34 -14.18 -6.68
N ALA A 41 9.44 -14.90 -6.88
CA ALA A 41 9.79 -16.02 -6.01
C ALA A 41 9.88 -15.54 -4.56
N ASN A 42 9.18 -16.23 -3.66
CA ASN A 42 9.10 -15.86 -2.26
C ASN A 42 9.22 -17.10 -1.37
N SER A 43 9.85 -16.97 -0.21
CA SER A 43 10.09 -18.09 0.71
C SER A 43 8.87 -18.48 1.55
N LEU A 44 7.86 -17.60 1.60
CA LEU A 44 6.67 -17.80 2.41
C LEU A 44 5.70 -18.78 1.74
N TYR A 45 5.38 -18.54 0.47
CA TYR A 45 4.57 -19.37 -0.40
C TYR A 45 5.31 -19.66 -1.73
N PRO A 46 6.28 -20.58 -1.74
CA PRO A 46 7.15 -20.81 -2.91
C PRO A 46 6.42 -21.23 -4.19
N TRP A 47 5.20 -21.77 -4.07
CA TRP A 47 4.43 -22.36 -5.17
C TRP A 47 3.23 -21.51 -5.61
N ASN A 48 3.05 -20.33 -5.01
CA ASN A 48 1.90 -19.45 -5.22
C ASN A 48 2.35 -18.01 -5.45
N ASP A 49 1.63 -17.32 -6.34
CA ASP A 49 1.62 -15.86 -6.36
C ASP A 49 0.98 -15.36 -5.06
N VAL A 50 1.33 -14.15 -4.62
CA VAL A 50 0.89 -13.61 -3.34
C VAL A 50 0.28 -12.24 -3.55
N ILE A 51 -0.91 -12.01 -3.01
CA ILE A 51 -1.45 -10.65 -2.88
C ILE A 51 -0.84 -10.04 -1.62
N GLN A 52 -0.07 -8.98 -1.83
CA GLN A 52 0.55 -8.18 -0.77
C GLN A 52 -0.36 -6.99 -0.45
N ILE A 53 -0.92 -6.98 0.75
CA ILE A 53 -1.86 -5.95 1.20
C ILE A 53 -1.18 -5.08 2.26
N LEU A 54 -1.07 -3.79 1.96
CA LEU A 54 -0.56 -2.79 2.90
C LEU A 54 -1.70 -2.31 3.77
N THR A 55 -1.56 -2.48 5.08
CA THR A 55 -2.60 -2.12 6.04
C THR A 55 -2.01 -1.39 7.25
N MET A 56 -2.88 -0.67 7.97
CA MET A 56 -2.59 -0.17 9.30
C MET A 56 -3.63 -0.70 10.28
N SER A 57 -3.14 -1.18 11.43
CA SER A 57 -3.98 -1.60 12.55
C SER A 57 -3.75 -0.66 13.73
N PHE A 58 -4.79 -0.40 14.52
CA PHE A 58 -4.57 0.19 15.83
C PHE A 58 -4.11 -0.91 16.78
N ARG A 59 -2.89 -0.79 17.31
CA ARG A 59 -2.18 -1.83 18.09
C ARG A 59 -1.78 -3.05 17.24
N THR A 60 -0.96 -3.91 17.84
CA THR A 60 -0.51 -5.18 17.29
C THR A 60 -1.70 -6.07 16.97
N LEU A 61 -1.67 -6.68 15.78
CA LEU A 61 -2.61 -7.71 15.39
C LEU A 61 -2.36 -8.99 16.19
N ARG A 62 -3.41 -9.47 16.88
CA ARG A 62 -3.37 -10.67 17.72
C ARG A 62 -4.30 -11.80 17.25
N HIS A 63 -5.03 -11.56 16.17
CA HIS A 63 -5.96 -12.52 15.58
C HIS A 63 -5.48 -12.94 14.18
N GLN A 64 -5.94 -14.10 13.73
CA GLN A 64 -5.72 -14.56 12.37
C GLN A 64 -6.47 -13.67 11.38
N VAL A 65 -5.89 -13.53 10.19
CA VAL A 65 -6.44 -12.70 9.13
C VAL A 65 -6.79 -13.59 7.96
N TYR A 66 -7.98 -13.42 7.40
CA TYR A 66 -8.47 -14.18 6.25
C TYR A 66 -8.68 -13.24 5.08
N CYS A 67 -8.15 -13.64 3.92
CA CYS A 67 -8.27 -12.87 2.69
C CYS A 67 -9.38 -13.47 1.82
N ASN A 68 -10.38 -12.66 1.54
CA ASN A 68 -11.43 -12.98 0.58
C ASN A 68 -11.01 -12.44 -0.79
N ILE A 69 -10.63 -13.35 -1.68
CA ILE A 69 -10.19 -13.05 -3.04
C ILE A 69 -11.36 -13.28 -3.98
N TYR A 70 -11.61 -12.32 -4.87
CA TYR A 70 -12.66 -12.37 -5.87
C TYR A 70 -12.09 -12.09 -7.25
N ASP A 71 -12.62 -12.78 -8.26
CA ASP A 71 -12.54 -12.38 -9.65
C ASP A 71 -13.96 -12.24 -10.24
N GLU A 72 -14.10 -12.16 -11.56
CA GLU A 72 -15.40 -12.04 -12.21
C GLU A 72 -16.36 -13.21 -11.88
N LYS A 73 -15.85 -14.43 -11.71
CA LYS A 73 -16.62 -15.69 -11.68
C LYS A 73 -16.46 -16.48 -10.38
N HIS A 74 -15.37 -16.29 -9.67
CA HIS A 74 -14.91 -17.11 -8.56
C HIS A 74 -14.67 -16.25 -7.33
N TYR A 75 -14.77 -16.92 -6.17
CA TYR A 75 -14.33 -16.38 -4.90
C TYR A 75 -13.46 -17.42 -4.18
N GLY A 76 -12.69 -16.96 -3.21
CA GLY A 76 -11.84 -17.81 -2.38
C GLY A 76 -11.50 -17.17 -1.07
N VAL A 77 -11.51 -17.98 -0.02
CA VAL A 77 -11.07 -17.58 1.32
C VAL A 77 -9.78 -18.31 1.61
N VAL A 78 -8.72 -17.55 1.90
CA VAL A 78 -7.41 -18.08 2.28
C VAL A 78 -6.96 -17.49 3.60
N GLU A 79 -6.22 -18.26 4.39
CA GLU A 79 -5.52 -17.72 5.56
C GLU A 79 -4.37 -16.83 5.10
N GLY A 80 -4.37 -15.57 5.56
CA GLY A 80 -3.35 -14.58 5.26
C GLY A 80 -2.28 -14.53 6.35
N TYR A 81 -1.03 -14.40 5.95
CA TYR A 81 0.08 -14.19 6.89
C TYR A 81 0.27 -12.69 7.16
N ALA A 82 -0.02 -12.25 8.37
CA ALA A 82 0.14 -10.86 8.79
C ALA A 82 1.53 -10.64 9.43
N ARG A 83 2.28 -9.66 8.93
CA ARG A 83 3.58 -9.26 9.48
C ARG A 83 3.63 -7.77 9.76
N GLU A 84 4.01 -7.40 10.97
CA GLU A 84 4.34 -6.01 11.30
C GLU A 84 5.54 -5.54 10.46
N ILE A 85 5.37 -4.41 9.76
CA ILE A 85 6.49 -3.75 9.06
C ILE A 85 7.38 -3.02 10.08
N TRP A 86 6.76 -2.52 11.16
CA TRP A 86 7.46 -1.88 12.26
C TRP A 86 8.28 -2.89 13.08
N GLN A 87 9.55 -2.58 13.34
CA GLN A 87 10.38 -3.39 14.23
C GLN A 87 10.20 -2.95 15.69
N ARG A 88 9.81 -3.88 16.56
CA ARG A 88 9.58 -3.59 18.00
C ARG A 88 10.81 -3.02 18.71
N GLY A 89 12.02 -3.34 18.25
CA GLY A 89 13.27 -2.77 18.76
C GLY A 89 13.42 -1.26 18.54
N TRP A 90 12.66 -0.65 17.60
CA TRP A 90 12.70 0.80 17.37
C TRP A 90 11.84 1.58 18.36
N ASP A 91 10.70 1.01 18.77
CA ASP A 91 9.79 1.53 19.79
C ASP A 91 8.78 0.41 20.14
N PRO A 92 8.79 -0.12 21.38
CA PRO A 92 8.00 -1.30 21.74
C PRO A 92 6.54 -0.98 22.13
N ARG A 93 6.19 0.30 22.21
CA ARG A 93 4.84 0.74 22.62
C ARG A 93 3.79 0.34 21.58
N ASP A 94 2.67 -0.16 22.09
CA ASP A 94 1.57 -0.74 21.29
C ASP A 94 0.44 0.26 20.99
N HIS A 95 0.37 1.40 21.69
CA HIS A 95 -0.73 2.36 21.54
C HIS A 95 -0.52 3.32 20.35
N PHE A 96 -0.40 2.75 19.16
CA PHE A 96 -0.11 3.46 17.92
C PHE A 96 -0.84 2.78 16.74
N TYR A 97 -0.97 3.48 15.62
CA TYR A 97 -1.28 2.78 14.37
C TYR A 97 0.00 2.12 13.86
N ILE A 98 -0.02 0.80 13.73
CA ILE A 98 1.10 -0.04 13.34
C ILE A 98 0.89 -0.50 11.89
N PRO A 99 1.89 -0.31 11.01
CA PRO A 99 1.81 -0.76 9.63
C PRO A 99 2.07 -2.27 9.55
N ASN A 100 1.22 -2.97 8.80
CA ASN A 100 1.30 -4.41 8.57
C ASN A 100 1.28 -4.71 7.07
N LEU A 101 2.02 -5.74 6.70
CA LEU A 101 1.96 -6.39 5.41
C LEU A 101 1.20 -7.71 5.57
N ILE A 102 0.07 -7.86 4.90
CA ILE A 102 -0.69 -9.11 4.87
C ILE A 102 -0.41 -9.79 3.53
N SER A 103 0.15 -10.98 3.59
CA SER A 103 0.48 -11.81 2.44
C SER A 103 -0.56 -12.91 2.28
N CYS A 104 -1.37 -12.83 1.22
CA CYS A 104 -2.42 -13.80 0.92
C CYS A 104 -2.00 -14.68 -0.26
N PRO A 105 -1.85 -16.01 -0.10
CA PRO A 105 -1.51 -16.88 -1.21
C PRO A 105 -2.67 -16.94 -2.21
N VAL A 106 -2.39 -16.76 -3.49
CA VAL A 106 -3.40 -16.80 -4.55
C VAL A 106 -3.66 -18.25 -4.96
N PRO A 107 -4.90 -18.76 -4.83
CA PRO A 107 -5.27 -20.08 -5.30
C PRO A 107 -5.06 -20.23 -6.82
N LYS A 108 -4.69 -21.44 -7.28
CA LYS A 108 -4.39 -21.70 -8.70
C LYS A 108 -5.51 -21.29 -9.67
N ARG A 109 -6.76 -21.33 -9.23
CA ARG A 109 -7.95 -20.94 -10.02
C ARG A 109 -7.97 -19.47 -10.44
N PHE A 110 -7.25 -18.60 -9.73
CA PHE A 110 -7.17 -17.17 -10.01
C PHE A 110 -5.97 -16.79 -10.89
N ARG A 111 -5.12 -17.75 -11.30
CA ARG A 111 -3.90 -17.45 -12.07
C ARG A 111 -4.17 -16.77 -13.41
N SER A 112 -5.29 -17.09 -14.06
CA SER A 112 -5.69 -16.50 -15.34
C SER A 112 -6.52 -15.22 -15.20
N SER A 113 -6.83 -14.79 -13.98
CA SER A 113 -7.72 -13.67 -13.72
C SER A 113 -6.99 -12.35 -13.99
N LYS A 114 -7.56 -11.52 -14.86
CA LYS A 114 -7.00 -10.20 -15.21
C LYS A 114 -7.29 -9.15 -14.15
N GLU A 115 -8.43 -9.30 -13.47
CA GLU A 115 -8.85 -8.44 -12.39
C GLU A 115 -9.06 -9.28 -11.13
N LEU A 116 -8.47 -8.81 -10.04
CA LEU A 116 -8.59 -9.41 -8.73
C LEU A 116 -9.04 -8.33 -7.74
N TYR A 117 -9.90 -8.72 -6.83
CA TYR A 117 -10.38 -7.90 -5.74
C TYR A 117 -10.14 -8.64 -4.44
N VAL A 118 -9.82 -7.89 -3.39
CA VAL A 118 -9.56 -8.48 -2.07
C VAL A 118 -10.25 -7.71 -0.97
N SER A 119 -10.79 -8.44 0.00
CA SER A 119 -11.16 -7.91 1.32
C SER A 119 -10.56 -8.77 2.42
N ILE A 120 -10.49 -8.19 3.62
CA ILE A 120 -9.92 -8.84 4.78
C ILE A 120 -11.00 -9.08 5.82
N THR A 121 -10.92 -10.21 6.51
CA THR A 121 -11.79 -10.55 7.65
C THR A 121 -11.00 -11.17 8.79
N SER A 122 -11.52 -11.02 10.00
CA SER A 122 -10.99 -11.62 11.23
C SER A 122 -11.52 -13.04 11.49
N ILE A 123 -12.59 -13.42 10.80
CA ILE A 123 -13.29 -14.70 10.93
C ILE A 123 -13.37 -15.36 9.55
N PRO A 124 -13.06 -16.66 9.43
CA PRO A 124 -13.17 -17.34 8.15
C PRO A 124 -14.63 -17.37 7.67
N CYS A 125 -14.82 -17.44 6.36
CA CYS A 125 -16.15 -17.45 5.72
C CYS A 125 -17.01 -16.20 5.95
N SER A 126 -16.46 -15.10 6.48
CA SER A 126 -17.15 -13.82 6.55
C SER A 126 -16.94 -13.04 5.25
N ALA A 127 -17.90 -12.19 4.86
CA ALA A 127 -17.81 -11.34 3.67
C ALA A 127 -17.79 -9.86 4.06
N GLN A 128 -16.99 -9.06 3.35
CA GLN A 128 -17.03 -7.60 3.44
C GLN A 128 -17.82 -7.02 2.28
N ARG A 129 -18.55 -5.94 2.54
CA ARG A 129 -19.30 -5.21 1.49
C ARG A 129 -18.38 -4.40 0.58
N VAL A 130 -17.25 -3.95 1.11
CA VAL A 130 -16.27 -3.11 0.41
C VAL A 130 -14.99 -3.90 0.18
N VAL A 131 -14.50 -3.88 -1.05
CA VAL A 131 -13.24 -4.53 -1.47
C VAL A 131 -12.25 -3.52 -2.02
N VAL A 132 -10.98 -3.91 -2.03
CA VAL A 132 -9.88 -3.17 -2.68
C VAL A 132 -9.50 -3.87 -3.96
N ARG A 133 -9.31 -3.11 -5.04
CA ARG A 133 -8.79 -3.64 -6.31
C ARG A 133 -7.31 -3.99 -6.15
N VAL A 134 -6.94 -5.19 -6.56
CA VAL A 134 -5.55 -5.63 -6.57
C VAL A 134 -4.87 -5.05 -7.80
N HIS A 135 -3.74 -4.36 -7.59
CA HIS A 135 -2.89 -3.91 -8.68
C HIS A 135 -2.20 -5.13 -9.29
N VAL A 136 -2.61 -5.47 -10.51
CA VAL A 136 -2.00 -6.53 -11.32
C VAL A 136 -1.13 -5.85 -12.35
N ASP A 137 0.19 -5.89 -12.16
CA ASP A 137 1.10 -5.37 -13.16
C ASP A 137 1.01 -6.23 -14.43
N GLN A 138 0.66 -5.56 -15.53
CA GLN A 138 0.22 -6.24 -16.75
C GLN A 138 1.39 -6.75 -17.59
N LEU A 139 2.57 -6.15 -17.52
CA LEU A 139 3.73 -6.56 -18.32
C LEU A 139 5.04 -6.14 -17.61
N GLU A 140 6.00 -7.05 -17.48
CA GLU A 140 7.39 -6.63 -17.26
C GLU A 140 7.83 -5.82 -18.49
N PRO A 141 8.33 -4.59 -18.31
CA PRO A 141 8.78 -3.81 -19.44
C PRO A 141 9.97 -4.49 -20.13
N LYS A 142 10.00 -4.47 -21.47
CA LYS A 142 11.10 -5.04 -22.28
C LYS A 142 12.46 -4.44 -21.94
N LYS A 143 12.49 -3.24 -21.36
CA LYS A 143 13.68 -2.54 -20.88
C LYS A 143 13.40 -2.06 -19.46
N LYS A 144 14.30 -2.38 -18.52
CA LYS A 144 14.21 -1.88 -17.16
C LYS A 144 14.57 -0.40 -17.13
N ASP A 145 13.76 0.37 -16.42
CA ASP A 145 14.04 1.77 -16.15
C ASP A 145 15.17 1.88 -15.12
N ALA A 146 15.93 2.98 -15.14
CA ALA A 146 17.19 3.09 -14.39
C ALA A 146 16.98 3.07 -12.87
N VAL A 147 16.43 4.16 -12.31
CA VAL A 147 16.23 4.32 -10.86
C VAL A 147 14.90 5.00 -10.61
N ALA A 148 14.06 4.40 -9.75
CA ALA A 148 12.89 5.05 -9.17
C ALA A 148 13.24 5.63 -7.80
N VAL A 149 12.79 6.86 -7.55
CA VAL A 149 12.98 7.55 -6.26
C VAL A 149 11.65 7.63 -5.53
N CYS A 150 11.60 7.06 -4.32
CA CYS A 150 10.43 7.08 -3.46
C CYS A 150 10.57 8.15 -2.36
N VAL A 151 9.72 9.18 -2.40
CA VAL A 151 9.73 10.28 -1.44
C VAL A 151 8.63 10.07 -0.41
N LYS A 152 8.96 10.29 0.87
CA LYS A 152 7.95 10.27 1.95
C LYS A 152 6.87 11.34 1.77
N GLY A 153 5.79 11.21 2.54
CA GLY A 153 4.71 12.19 2.58
C GLY A 153 5.20 13.63 2.78
N MET A 154 5.01 14.47 1.76
CA MET A 154 5.26 15.90 1.80
C MET A 154 4.11 16.62 2.49
N ASP A 155 4.42 17.33 3.57
CA ASP A 155 3.49 18.16 4.33
C ASP A 155 4.21 19.49 4.64
N PHE A 156 4.01 20.48 3.76
CA PHE A 156 4.69 21.77 3.83
C PHE A 156 3.65 22.88 4.03
N GLN A 157 3.88 23.74 5.02
CA GLN A 157 3.05 24.92 5.28
C GLN A 157 3.60 26.18 4.59
N THR A 158 4.86 26.15 4.17
CA THR A 158 5.57 27.26 3.53
C THR A 158 6.06 26.86 2.16
N ASP A 159 6.24 27.84 1.27
CA ASP A 159 6.77 27.57 -0.06
C ASP A 159 8.22 27.06 0.00
N VAL A 160 8.45 25.94 -0.67
CA VAL A 160 9.76 25.30 -0.87
C VAL A 160 10.03 25.00 -2.35
N SER A 161 9.26 25.63 -3.25
CA SER A 161 9.25 25.39 -4.70
C SER A 161 10.63 25.43 -5.33
N VAL A 162 11.43 26.48 -5.04
CA VAL A 162 12.79 26.63 -5.59
C VAL A 162 13.69 25.45 -5.22
N ARG A 163 13.74 25.11 -3.93
CA ARG A 163 14.54 23.96 -3.44
C ARG A 163 14.03 22.63 -3.98
N LEU A 164 12.72 22.51 -4.18
CA LEU A 164 12.12 21.31 -4.76
C LEU A 164 12.54 21.14 -6.22
N VAL A 165 12.57 22.21 -7.01
CA VAL A 165 13.06 22.19 -8.40
C VAL A 165 14.53 21.78 -8.43
N GLU A 166 15.38 22.41 -7.62
CA GLU A 166 16.80 22.06 -7.52
C GLU A 166 17.00 20.58 -7.18
N TRP A 167 16.25 20.08 -6.19
CA TRP A 167 16.35 18.69 -5.78
C TRP A 167 15.86 17.72 -6.86
N LEU A 168 14.74 18.02 -7.53
CA LEU A 168 14.19 17.18 -8.60
C LEU A 168 15.15 17.09 -9.79
N GLU A 169 15.65 18.23 -10.28
CA GLU A 169 16.63 18.26 -11.37
C GLU A 169 17.90 17.47 -11.00
N ALA A 170 18.38 17.59 -9.77
CA ALA A 170 19.50 16.79 -9.28
C ALA A 170 19.20 15.27 -9.32
N GLN A 171 18.00 14.82 -8.93
CA GLN A 171 17.63 13.40 -9.01
C GLN A 171 17.71 12.88 -10.46
N TYR A 172 17.18 13.65 -11.43
CA TYR A 172 17.21 13.26 -12.84
C TYR A 172 18.63 13.29 -13.42
N LEU A 173 19.47 14.25 -13.01
CA LEU A 173 20.89 14.27 -13.38
C LEU A 173 21.65 13.03 -12.86
N PHE A 174 21.27 12.50 -11.68
CA PHE A 174 21.82 11.25 -11.14
C PHE A 174 21.21 9.98 -11.75
N GLY A 175 20.34 10.10 -12.77
CA GLY A 175 19.80 8.97 -13.51
C GLY A 175 18.48 8.41 -12.96
N ALA A 176 17.78 9.14 -12.09
CA ALA A 176 16.39 8.81 -11.78
C ALA A 176 15.55 8.90 -13.06
N SER A 177 14.72 7.89 -13.31
CA SER A 177 13.77 7.90 -14.42
C SER A 177 12.37 8.32 -13.97
N ASN A 178 12.05 8.08 -12.70
CA ASN A 178 10.79 8.52 -12.11
C ASN A 178 10.97 8.88 -10.63
N VAL A 179 10.30 9.95 -10.21
CA VAL A 179 10.17 10.31 -8.79
C VAL A 179 8.71 10.16 -8.37
N THR A 180 8.45 9.32 -7.37
CA THR A 180 7.11 9.19 -6.76
C THR A 180 7.06 9.97 -5.47
N ILE A 181 6.11 10.92 -5.41
CA ILE A 181 5.91 11.80 -4.27
C ILE A 181 4.52 11.56 -3.69
N TYR A 182 4.49 11.22 -2.41
CA TYR A 182 3.25 11.22 -1.63
C TYR A 182 3.03 12.61 -1.06
N LYS A 183 1.82 13.15 -1.22
CA LYS A 183 1.51 14.52 -0.79
C LYS A 183 0.32 14.55 0.16
N TYR A 184 0.51 15.26 1.26
CA TYR A 184 -0.56 15.69 2.15
C TYR A 184 -1.10 17.04 1.64
N THR A 185 -0.77 18.14 2.32
CA THR A 185 -1.08 19.50 1.87
C THR A 185 0.23 20.25 1.61
N VAL A 186 0.27 20.97 0.50
CA VAL A 186 1.39 21.81 0.08
C VAL A 186 0.85 23.15 -0.44
N PRO A 187 1.65 24.23 -0.43
CA PRO A 187 1.27 25.50 -1.04
C PRO A 187 1.06 25.38 -2.54
N GLU A 188 0.36 26.35 -3.13
CA GLU A 188 0.03 26.35 -4.55
C GLU A 188 1.29 26.38 -5.44
N GLU A 189 2.32 27.12 -5.02
CA GLU A 189 3.60 27.23 -5.72
C GLU A 189 4.29 25.87 -5.83
N VAL A 190 4.30 25.09 -4.74
CA VAL A 190 4.81 23.72 -4.72
C VAL A 190 3.97 22.81 -5.62
N GLN A 191 2.64 22.96 -5.57
CA GLN A 191 1.74 22.18 -6.43
C GLN A 191 2.00 22.43 -7.92
N ARG A 192 2.25 23.69 -8.33
CA ARG A 192 2.61 24.03 -9.72
C ARG A 192 3.89 23.33 -10.17
N VAL A 193 4.90 23.22 -9.30
CA VAL A 193 6.13 22.47 -9.60
C VAL A 193 5.84 20.99 -9.79
N LEU A 194 5.08 20.37 -8.88
CA LEU A 194 4.70 18.96 -8.99
C LEU A 194 3.95 18.68 -10.29
N ASP A 195 2.99 19.52 -10.64
CA ASP A 195 2.20 19.39 -11.86
C ASP A 195 3.04 19.57 -13.12
N TYR A 196 4.03 20.45 -13.10
CA TYR A 196 4.97 20.63 -14.20
C TYR A 196 5.75 19.34 -14.49
N PHE A 197 6.39 18.76 -13.47
CA PHE A 197 7.16 17.50 -13.65
C PHE A 197 6.26 16.30 -13.95
N GLN A 198 5.04 16.27 -13.41
CA GLN A 198 4.06 15.22 -13.73
C GLN A 198 3.64 15.27 -15.20
N LYS A 199 3.35 16.47 -15.74
CA LYS A 199 3.00 16.64 -17.17
C LYS A 199 4.10 16.18 -18.12
N GLN A 200 5.36 16.23 -17.68
CA GLN A 200 6.50 15.70 -18.44
C GLN A 200 6.68 14.18 -18.31
N GLY A 201 5.85 13.49 -17.51
CA GLY A 201 5.99 12.06 -17.25
C GLY A 201 7.16 11.67 -16.33
N LYS A 202 7.83 12.66 -15.72
CA LYS A 202 9.00 12.43 -14.86
C LYS A 202 8.62 12.17 -13.39
N LEU A 203 7.44 12.61 -12.96
CA LEU A 203 6.99 12.55 -11.58
C LEU A 203 5.60 11.92 -11.47
N THR A 204 5.40 11.11 -10.44
CA THR A 204 4.09 10.59 -10.03
C THR A 204 3.71 11.17 -8.69
N GLN A 205 2.59 11.89 -8.62
CA GLN A 205 2.08 12.41 -7.35
C GLN A 205 0.94 11.55 -6.83
N ILE A 206 0.99 11.19 -5.54
CA ILE A 206 -0.01 10.33 -4.89
C ILE A 206 -0.57 11.09 -3.68
N PRO A 207 -1.88 11.42 -3.66
CA PRO A 207 -2.54 11.95 -2.47
C PRO A 207 -2.41 11.00 -1.28
N LEU A 208 -2.20 11.55 -0.09
CA LEU A 208 -2.03 10.80 1.14
C LEU A 208 -2.78 11.46 2.30
N THR A 209 -3.47 10.64 3.06
CA THR A 209 -4.11 10.96 4.33
C THR A 209 -3.61 10.03 5.43
N LEU A 210 -3.77 10.45 6.69
CA LEU A 210 -3.52 9.60 7.85
C LEU A 210 -4.68 8.60 8.03
N PRO A 211 -4.39 7.36 8.43
CA PRO A 211 -5.40 6.32 8.59
C PRO A 211 -6.25 6.47 9.86
N GLY A 212 -7.38 5.77 9.86
CA GLY A 212 -8.27 5.65 11.01
C GLY A 212 -8.77 7.00 11.52
N HIS A 213 -8.65 7.20 12.82
CA HIS A 213 -9.12 8.41 13.50
C HIS A 213 -8.03 9.50 13.60
N SER A 214 -6.95 9.36 12.84
CA SER A 214 -5.89 10.37 12.79
C SER A 214 -6.40 11.66 12.11
N PRO A 215 -5.97 12.84 12.57
CA PRO A 215 -6.47 14.10 12.02
C PRO A 215 -5.92 14.35 10.60
N ASN A 216 -6.82 14.74 9.69
CA ASN A 216 -6.45 15.06 8.30
C ASN A 216 -6.65 16.54 7.91
N LEU A 217 -7.17 17.36 8.82
CA LEU A 217 -7.21 18.81 8.62
C LEU A 217 -5.76 19.36 8.57
N PRO A 218 -5.35 20.14 7.56
CA PRO A 218 -3.93 20.39 7.27
C PRO A 218 -3.09 20.85 8.47
N LEU A 219 -3.50 21.90 9.18
CA LEU A 219 -2.76 22.44 10.32
C LEU A 219 -2.70 21.44 11.49
N VAL A 220 -3.83 20.82 11.83
CA VAL A 220 -3.93 19.85 12.92
C VAL A 220 -3.11 18.59 12.61
N ARG A 221 -3.13 18.15 11.35
CA ARG A 221 -2.33 17.02 10.86
C ARG A 221 -0.83 17.34 10.96
N SER A 222 -0.40 18.51 10.48
CA SER A 222 1.01 18.91 10.56
C SER A 222 1.49 18.98 12.01
N GLU A 223 0.69 19.55 12.91
CA GLU A 223 0.99 19.59 14.34
C GLU A 223 1.05 18.19 14.97
N TYR A 224 0.10 17.31 14.62
CA TYR A 224 0.07 15.92 15.05
C TYR A 224 1.34 15.16 14.62
N ILE A 225 1.73 15.28 13.35
CA ILE A 225 2.94 14.67 12.77
C ILE A 225 4.21 15.23 13.42
N ALA A 226 4.25 16.54 13.68
CA ALA A 226 5.40 17.20 14.30
C ALA A 226 5.60 16.78 15.76
N ARG A 227 4.51 16.70 16.54
CA ARG A 227 4.55 16.33 17.97
C ARG A 227 4.74 14.83 18.18
N ASN A 228 4.23 13.99 17.28
CA ASN A 228 4.27 12.54 17.41
C ASN A 228 5.25 11.89 16.43
N ARG A 229 6.56 12.08 16.68
CA ARG A 229 7.64 11.55 15.83
C ARG A 229 7.55 10.04 15.60
N GLN A 230 7.10 9.28 16.60
CA GLN A 230 7.05 7.83 16.52
C GLN A 230 5.86 7.35 15.69
N GLN A 231 4.72 8.01 15.78
CA GLN A 231 3.61 7.75 14.86
C GLN A 231 3.94 8.20 13.44
N LYS A 232 4.60 9.35 13.26
CA LYS A 232 5.09 9.82 11.96
C LYS A 232 5.93 8.75 11.25
N ARG A 233 6.93 8.20 11.92
CA ARG A 233 7.79 7.15 11.35
C ARG A 233 7.00 5.90 10.94
N ARG A 234 6.00 5.50 11.73
CA ARG A 234 5.10 4.38 11.40
C ARG A 234 4.27 4.68 10.16
N HIS A 235 3.71 5.88 10.06
CA HIS A 235 2.97 6.32 8.86
C HIS A 235 3.84 6.36 7.61
N GLU A 236 5.11 6.77 7.72
CA GLU A 236 6.05 6.83 6.59
C GLU A 236 6.39 5.45 5.99
N LEU A 237 6.20 4.34 6.73
CA LEU A 237 6.48 3.00 6.22
C LEU A 237 5.50 2.54 5.13
N ILE A 238 4.24 3.00 5.17
CA ILE A 238 3.25 2.65 4.15
C ILE A 238 3.62 3.20 2.76
N PRO A 239 3.86 4.51 2.56
CA PRO A 239 4.23 5.05 1.26
C PRO A 239 5.56 4.47 0.74
N TYR A 240 6.51 4.13 1.61
CA TYR A 240 7.75 3.46 1.16
C TYR A 240 7.48 2.08 0.56
N ASN A 241 6.65 1.27 1.23
CA ASN A 241 6.30 -0.06 0.72
C ASN A 241 5.38 0.03 -0.50
N ASP A 242 4.43 0.96 -0.52
CA ASP A 242 3.56 1.20 -1.67
C ASP A 242 4.36 1.56 -2.92
N CYS A 243 5.31 2.49 -2.78
CA CYS A 243 6.19 2.88 -3.88
C CYS A 243 7.06 1.71 -4.35
N LEU A 244 7.60 0.92 -3.43
CA LEU A 244 8.33 -0.31 -3.78
C LEU A 244 7.46 -1.22 -4.65
N TYR A 245 6.25 -1.54 -4.23
CA TYR A 245 5.37 -2.45 -4.98
C TYR A 245 4.94 -1.89 -6.34
N ARG A 246 4.74 -0.56 -6.48
CA ARG A 246 4.43 0.07 -7.78
C ARG A 246 5.54 -0.07 -8.81
N TRP A 247 6.80 -0.08 -8.36
CA TRP A 247 7.96 0.04 -9.24
C TRP A 247 8.81 -1.22 -9.32
N VAL A 248 8.56 -2.21 -8.46
CA VAL A 248 9.38 -3.42 -8.33
C VAL A 248 9.56 -4.16 -9.67
N PHE A 249 8.49 -4.35 -10.45
CA PHE A 249 8.57 -5.05 -11.73
C PHE A 249 9.25 -4.24 -12.84
N ARG A 250 9.36 -2.91 -12.69
CA ARG A 250 10.02 -2.05 -13.69
C ARG A 250 11.51 -1.84 -13.41
N HIS A 251 11.90 -1.86 -12.14
CA HIS A 251 13.24 -1.42 -11.70
C HIS A 251 14.08 -2.48 -11.00
N ILE A 252 13.45 -3.50 -10.42
CA ILE A 252 14.15 -4.50 -9.58
C ILE A 252 14.23 -5.83 -10.36
N LYS A 253 15.34 -6.55 -10.18
CA LYS A 253 15.56 -7.90 -10.73
C LYS A 253 14.94 -8.97 -9.83
#